data_AF-A0A351JN07-F1
#
_entry.id   AF-A0A351JN07-F1
#
_cell.length_a   1.000
_cell.length_b   1.000
_cell.length_c   1.000
_cell.angle_alpha   90.00
_cell.angle_beta   90.00
_cell.angle_gamma   90.00
#
_symmetry.space_group_name_H-M   'P 1'
#
loop_
_entity.id
_entity.type
_entity.pdbx_description
1 polymer ?
#
loop_
_entity_poly.entity_id
_entity_poly.type
_entity_poly.pdbx_seq_one_letter_code
_entity_poly.pdbx_strand_id
1 'polypeptide(L)'
;MWEVESGRELWTLPGRGSAAFGPDGKVLAHLGPEGEVVVSDMETGREILTFREFEPCGGAPVIGFSPDGKWLAAAIPWWVSVGSGRQNAWASVVWDMTTGHVARVFPGLVYFLPDGQLLVAGSFGPLTNLTMWDGPL
;
A
#
# COMPACT_ATOMS: atom_id res chain seq x y z
N MET A 1 -4.23 18.41 -2.90
CA MET A 1 -3.30 18.73 -4.01
C MET A 1 -3.31 20.23 -4.24
N TRP A 2 -2.13 20.81 -4.48
CA TRP A 2 -1.96 22.25 -4.65
C TRP A 2 -1.21 22.53 -5.96
N GLU A 3 -1.63 23.56 -6.69
CA GLU A 3 -0.88 24.11 -7.80
C GLU A 3 0.31 24.91 -7.24
N VAL A 4 1.54 24.49 -7.54
CA VAL A 4 2.76 25.02 -6.89
C VAL A 4 2.94 26.51 -7.19
N GLU A 5 2.73 26.93 -8.44
CA GLU A 5 2.99 28.31 -8.86
C GLU A 5 1.99 29.31 -8.27
N SER A 6 0.72 28.94 -8.21
CA SER A 6 -0.35 29.82 -7.73
C SER A 6 -0.65 29.66 -6.23
N GLY A 7 -0.20 28.56 -5.63
CA GLY A 7 -0.59 28.15 -4.28
C GLY A 7 -2.09 27.82 -4.16
N ARG A 8 -2.78 27.59 -5.28
CA ARG A 8 -4.21 27.28 -5.28
C ARG A 8 -4.44 25.81 -4.93
N GLU A 9 -5.36 25.56 -4.01
CA GLU A 9 -5.84 24.20 -3.74
C GLU A 9 -6.63 23.71 -4.95
N LEU A 10 -6.24 22.56 -5.51
CA LEU A 10 -6.97 21.93 -6.61
C LEU A 10 -8.10 21.06 -6.07
N TRP A 11 -7.79 20.24 -5.05
CA TRP A 11 -8.76 19.38 -4.37
C TRP A 11 -8.12 18.75 -3.12
N THR A 12 -8.96 18.25 -2.22
CA THR A 12 -8.58 17.52 -1.01
C THR A 12 -9.26 16.15 -0.99
N LEU A 13 -8.50 15.11 -0.69
CA LEU A 13 -9.01 13.76 -0.50
C LEU A 13 -9.17 13.45 0.99
N PRO A 14 -10.28 12.84 1.41
CA PRO A 14 -10.46 12.38 2.78
C PRO A 14 -9.56 11.16 3.02
N GLY A 15 -8.91 11.12 4.19
CA GLY A 15 -8.02 10.00 4.54
C GLY A 15 -7.08 10.34 5.68
N ARG A 16 -6.34 9.33 6.16
CA ARG A 16 -5.31 9.49 7.19
C ARG A 16 -4.05 8.72 6.79
N GLY A 17 -2.87 9.32 6.96
CA GLY A 17 -1.61 8.59 6.88
C GLY A 17 -0.94 8.60 5.50
N SER A 18 -0.44 7.43 5.05
CA SER A 18 0.42 7.30 3.87
C SER A 18 -0.35 7.42 2.56
N ALA A 19 0.31 7.96 1.54
CA ALA A 19 -0.19 8.03 0.18
C ALA A 19 0.98 7.88 -0.80
N ALA A 20 0.72 7.32 -1.98
CA ALA A 20 1.71 7.10 -3.03
C ALA A 20 1.11 7.41 -4.40
N PHE A 21 1.86 8.14 -5.23
CA PHE A 21 1.51 8.33 -6.64
C PHE A 21 1.85 7.09 -7.45
N GLY A 22 1.00 6.77 -8.43
CA GLY A 22 1.37 5.90 -9.52
C GLY A 22 2.55 6.48 -10.30
N PRO A 23 3.35 5.65 -10.98
CA PRO A 23 4.57 6.10 -11.66
C PRO A 23 4.30 7.09 -12.81
N ASP A 24 3.11 7.08 -13.38
CA ASP A 24 2.67 8.04 -14.40
C ASP A 24 2.02 9.32 -13.83
N GLY A 25 1.87 9.40 -12.51
CA GLY A 25 1.25 10.51 -11.79
C GLY A 25 -0.27 10.64 -11.99
N LYS A 26 -0.92 9.71 -12.70
CA LYS A 26 -2.35 9.79 -13.00
C LYS A 26 -3.24 9.24 -11.90
N VAL A 27 -2.67 8.44 -11.01
CA VAL A 27 -3.39 7.85 -9.88
C VAL A 27 -2.68 8.12 -8.57
N LEU A 28 -3.46 8.20 -7.49
CA LEU A 28 -2.97 8.24 -6.13
C LEU A 28 -3.60 7.10 -5.33
N ALA A 29 -2.77 6.27 -4.71
CA ALA A 29 -3.20 5.35 -3.68
C ALA A 29 -3.05 6.01 -2.31
N HIS A 30 -4.07 5.89 -1.47
CA HIS A 30 -4.10 6.47 -0.13
C HIS A 30 -5.01 5.64 0.78
N LEU A 31 -4.96 5.91 2.08
CA LEU A 31 -5.91 5.29 3.01
C LEU A 31 -7.18 6.11 3.14
N GLY A 32 -8.30 5.42 2.95
CA GLY A 32 -9.62 5.94 3.24
C GLY A 32 -9.92 6.04 4.75
N PRO A 33 -11.05 6.66 5.10
CA PRO A 33 -11.45 6.91 6.48
C PRO A 33 -11.65 5.65 7.34
N GLU A 34 -12.03 4.54 6.70
CA GLU A 34 -12.33 3.26 7.36
C GLU A 34 -11.12 2.30 7.32
N GLY A 35 -9.95 2.78 6.89
CA GLY A 35 -8.71 1.99 6.80
C GLY A 35 -8.58 1.16 5.52
N GLU A 36 -9.50 1.32 4.58
CA GLU A 36 -9.43 0.77 3.23
C GLU A 36 -8.34 1.47 2.40
N VAL A 37 -7.74 0.77 1.44
CA VAL A 37 -6.85 1.41 0.47
C VAL A 37 -7.68 1.88 -0.71
N VAL A 38 -7.64 3.18 -1.00
CA VAL A 38 -8.36 3.82 -2.10
C VAL A 38 -7.37 4.23 -3.17
N VAL A 39 -7.69 3.96 -4.43
CA VAL A 39 -6.95 4.47 -5.58
C VAL A 39 -7.84 5.45 -6.32
N SER A 40 -7.39 6.69 -6.44
CA SER A 40 -8.13 7.79 -7.04
C SER A 40 -7.45 8.32 -8.30
N ASP A 41 -8.24 8.71 -9.29
CA ASP A 41 -7.82 9.41 -10.48
C ASP A 41 -7.42 10.86 -10.13
N MET A 42 -6.24 11.26 -10.57
CA MET A 42 -5.63 12.54 -10.21
C MET A 42 -6.19 13.74 -10.97
N GLU A 43 -6.74 13.49 -12.15
CA GLU A 43 -7.33 14.53 -13.00
C GLU A 43 -8.72 14.92 -12.50
N THR A 44 -9.51 13.92 -12.11
CA THR A 44 -10.93 14.07 -11.76
C THR A 44 -11.21 13.99 -10.27
N GLY A 45 -10.27 13.47 -9.47
CA GLY A 45 -10.43 13.21 -8.03
C GLY A 45 -11.37 12.03 -7.72
N ARG A 46 -11.77 11.25 -8.73
CA ARG A 46 -12.72 10.14 -8.55
C ARG A 46 -12.02 8.88 -8.09
N GLU A 47 -12.68 8.12 -7.23
CA GLU A 47 -12.22 6.78 -6.84
C GLU A 47 -12.32 5.81 -8.03
N ILE A 48 -11.24 5.07 -8.28
CA ILE A 48 -11.13 4.04 -9.31
C ILE A 48 -11.25 2.66 -8.68
N LEU A 49 -10.52 2.42 -7.58
CA LEU A 49 -10.50 1.15 -6.85
C LEU A 49 -10.55 1.38 -5.34
N THR A 50 -11.15 0.42 -4.64
CA THR A 50 -11.21 0.40 -3.17
C THR A 50 -10.98 -1.01 -2.67
N PHE A 51 -9.97 -1.19 -1.83
CA PHE A 51 -9.55 -2.48 -1.27
C PHE A 51 -9.92 -2.55 0.21
N ARG A 52 -10.86 -3.44 0.56
CA ARG A 52 -11.49 -3.54 1.89
C ARG A 52 -11.19 -4.85 2.61
N GLU A 53 -10.20 -5.60 2.17
CA GLU A 53 -9.95 -6.95 2.67
C GLU A 53 -9.39 -6.99 4.10
N PHE A 54 -9.18 -5.84 4.76
CA PHE A 54 -8.53 -5.76 6.08
C PHE A 54 -9.25 -4.83 7.04
N GLU A 55 -9.09 -5.13 8.32
CA GLU A 55 -9.61 -4.28 9.40
C GLU A 55 -8.67 -3.10 9.65
N PRO A 56 -9.22 -1.89 9.91
CA PRO A 56 -8.43 -0.75 10.30
C PRO A 56 -7.62 -1.05 11.57
N CYS A 57 -6.30 -0.97 11.42
CA CYS A 57 -5.35 -1.12 12.51
C CYS A 57 -4.69 0.24 12.79
N GLY A 58 -4.51 0.60 14.05
CA GLY A 58 -4.04 1.94 14.45
C GLY A 58 -2.59 2.31 14.08
N GLY A 59 -1.92 1.55 13.22
CA GLY A 59 -0.59 1.89 12.68
C GLY A 59 -0.69 2.67 11.37
N ALA A 60 0.36 3.42 11.02
CA ALA A 60 0.45 4.07 9.71
C ALA A 60 0.97 3.05 8.68
N PRO A 61 0.14 2.54 7.76
CA PRO A 61 0.60 1.62 6.74
C PRO A 61 1.51 2.32 5.74
N VAL A 62 2.32 1.53 5.04
CA VAL A 62 3.18 2.00 3.96
C VAL A 62 2.57 1.56 2.65
N ILE A 63 2.34 2.49 1.72
CA ILE A 63 1.79 2.22 0.40
C ILE A 63 2.84 2.53 -0.67
N GLY A 64 2.94 1.70 -1.71
CA GLY A 64 3.87 1.92 -2.82
C GLY A 64 3.51 1.19 -4.10
N PHE A 65 3.69 1.83 -5.24
CA PHE A 65 3.50 1.24 -6.57
C PHE A 65 4.77 0.55 -7.07
N SER A 66 4.60 -0.46 -7.92
CA SER A 66 5.67 -0.93 -8.78
C SER A 66 6.09 0.14 -9.79
N PRO A 67 7.35 0.17 -10.24
CA PRO A 67 7.81 1.12 -11.24
C PRO A 67 7.03 1.05 -12.56
N ASP A 68 6.49 -0.12 -12.90
CA ASP A 68 5.66 -0.32 -14.09
C ASP A 68 4.17 -0.03 -13.86
N GLY A 69 3.77 0.30 -12.63
CA GLY A 69 2.41 0.69 -12.26
C GLY A 69 1.40 -0.46 -12.22
N LYS A 70 1.81 -1.69 -12.54
CA LYS A 70 0.92 -2.85 -12.56
C LYS A 70 0.54 -3.35 -11.18
N TRP A 71 1.35 -3.04 -10.18
CA TRP A 71 1.16 -3.54 -8.83
C TRP A 71 1.13 -2.41 -7.81
N LEU A 72 0.27 -2.57 -6.82
CA LEU A 72 0.24 -1.74 -5.62
C LEU A 72 0.55 -2.64 -4.42
N ALA A 73 1.47 -2.22 -3.57
CA ALA A 73 1.72 -2.85 -2.27
C ALA A 73 1.23 -1.94 -1.15
N ALA A 74 0.57 -2.52 -0.15
CA ALA A 74 0.31 -1.86 1.12
C ALA A 74 0.72 -2.76 2.28
N ALA A 75 1.60 -2.25 3.12
CA ALA A 75 2.01 -2.89 4.36
C ALA A 75 1.08 -2.44 5.49
N ILE A 76 0.28 -3.37 5.98
CA ILE A 76 -0.77 -3.13 6.95
C ILE A 76 -0.47 -3.88 8.26
N PRO A 77 -0.63 -3.25 9.42
CA PRO A 77 -0.59 -3.96 10.69
C PRO A 77 -1.73 -4.98 10.80
N TRP A 78 -1.39 -6.26 10.76
CA TRP A 78 -2.33 -7.36 11.00
C TRP A 78 -2.23 -7.81 12.47
N TRP A 79 -3.36 -7.87 13.15
CA TRP A 79 -3.45 -8.60 14.41
C TRP A 79 -3.40 -10.11 14.18
N VAL A 80 -2.27 -10.74 14.50
CA VAL A 80 -2.18 -12.21 14.51
C VAL A 80 -2.37 -12.67 15.96
N SER A 81 -3.34 -13.55 16.18
CA SER A 81 -3.49 -14.21 17.48
C SER A 81 -2.45 -15.32 17.59
N VAL A 82 -1.52 -15.18 18.53
CA VAL A 82 -0.49 -16.18 18.82
C VAL A 82 -0.64 -16.61 20.27
N GLY A 83 -1.23 -17.79 20.50
CA GLY A 83 -1.60 -18.24 21.84
C GLY A 83 -2.70 -17.36 22.46
N SER A 84 -2.55 -16.99 23.73
CA SER A 84 -3.48 -16.10 24.46
C SER A 84 -3.22 -14.60 24.24
N GLY A 85 -2.24 -14.23 23.38
CA GLY A 85 -1.86 -12.85 23.11
C GLY A 85 -2.17 -12.41 21.68
N ARG A 86 -2.45 -11.11 21.50
CA ARG A 86 -2.47 -10.45 20.19
C ARG A 86 -1.09 -9.88 19.90
N GLN A 87 -0.45 -10.33 18.82
CA GLN A 87 0.77 -9.71 18.34
C GLN A 87 0.46 -8.84 17.12
N ASN A 88 1.09 -7.67 17.05
CA ASN A 88 1.14 -6.85 15.85
C ASN A 88 2.15 -7.49 14.90
N ALA A 89 1.67 -8.16 13.85
CA ALA A 89 2.52 -8.56 12.74
C ALA A 89 2.22 -7.64 11.57
N TRP A 90 3.24 -7.19 10.85
CA TRP A 90 3.00 -6.49 9.59
C TRP A 90 2.85 -7.53 8.49
N ALA A 91 1.83 -7.36 7.65
CA ALA A 91 1.68 -8.11 6.42
C ALA A 91 1.59 -7.11 5.28
N SER A 92 2.13 -7.45 4.13
CA SER A 92 1.97 -6.63 2.93
C SER A 92 1.08 -7.34 1.95
N VAL A 93 0.10 -6.62 1.43
CA VAL A 93 -0.75 -7.10 0.35
C VAL A 93 -0.35 -6.43 -0.93
N VAL A 94 -0.26 -7.22 -1.99
CA VAL A 94 0.04 -6.77 -3.34
C VAL A 94 -1.19 -7.02 -4.20
N TRP A 95 -1.70 -5.96 -4.83
CA TRP A 95 -2.82 -6.01 -5.76
C TRP A 95 -2.36 -5.82 -7.18
N ASP A 96 -3.07 -6.48 -8.09
CA ASP A 96 -3.01 -6.22 -9.52
C ASP A 96 -3.86 -4.99 -9.86
N MET A 97 -3.24 -3.94 -10.39
CA MET A 97 -3.90 -2.70 -10.76
C MET A 97 -4.74 -2.80 -12.04
N THR A 98 -4.56 -3.88 -12.81
CA THR A 98 -5.34 -4.19 -14.00
C THR A 98 -6.64 -4.89 -13.63
N THR A 99 -6.58 -5.84 -12.70
CA THR A 99 -7.75 -6.66 -12.34
C THR A 99 -8.47 -6.17 -11.08
N GLY A 100 -7.80 -5.38 -10.23
CA GLY A 100 -8.32 -4.95 -8.94
C GLY A 100 -8.37 -6.07 -7.90
N HIS A 101 -7.69 -7.19 -8.13
CA HIS A 101 -7.67 -8.33 -7.21
C HIS A 101 -6.34 -8.43 -6.46
N VAL A 102 -6.40 -9.06 -5.28
CA VAL A 102 -5.21 -9.44 -4.51
C VAL A 102 -4.41 -10.46 -5.32
N ALA A 103 -3.17 -10.12 -5.65
CA ALA A 103 -2.22 -11.02 -6.29
C ALA A 103 -1.49 -11.87 -5.23
N ARG A 104 -1.03 -11.21 -4.15
CA ARG A 104 -0.28 -11.89 -3.08
C ARG A 104 -0.36 -11.19 -1.74
N VAL A 105 -0.22 -11.99 -0.68
CA VAL A 105 0.03 -11.52 0.69
C VAL A 105 1.40 -12.03 1.14
N PHE A 106 2.22 -11.13 1.66
CA PHE A 106 3.54 -11.43 2.19
C PHE A 106 3.57 -11.24 3.71
N PRO A 107 4.25 -12.14 4.44
CA PRO A 107 4.63 -11.85 5.81
C PRO A 107 5.70 -10.74 5.83
N GLY A 108 5.45 -9.64 6.54
CA GLY A 108 6.36 -8.51 6.67
C GLY A 108 6.12 -7.37 5.67
N LEU A 109 7.12 -6.50 5.52
CA LEU A 109 7.08 -5.35 4.60
C LEU A 109 7.54 -5.77 3.21
N VAL A 110 6.98 -5.14 2.19
CA VAL A 110 7.35 -5.36 0.79
C VAL A 110 7.69 -4.02 0.15
N TYR A 111 8.77 -3.99 -0.61
CA TYR A 111 9.22 -2.84 -1.38
C TYR A 111 9.44 -3.25 -2.83
N PHE A 112 8.92 -2.44 -3.77
CA PHE A 112 9.32 -2.54 -5.16
C PHE A 112 10.64 -1.83 -5.37
N LEU A 113 11.61 -2.55 -5.92
CA LEU A 113 12.87 -1.98 -6.38
C LEU A 113 12.70 -1.33 -7.76
N PRO A 114 13.60 -0.42 -8.17
CA PRO A 114 13.52 0.26 -9.46
C PRO A 114 13.53 -0.67 -10.68
N ASP A 115 14.09 -1.87 -10.55
CA ASP A 115 14.11 -2.92 -11.58
C ASP A 115 12.82 -3.77 -11.61
N GLY A 116 11.86 -3.48 -10.73
CA GLY A 116 10.60 -4.20 -10.59
C GLY A 116 10.67 -5.44 -9.69
N GLN A 117 11.85 -5.80 -9.17
CA GLN A 117 11.95 -6.89 -8.22
C GLN A 117 11.35 -6.50 -6.86
N LEU A 118 10.90 -7.52 -6.11
CA LEU A 118 10.36 -7.33 -4.78
C LEU A 118 11.41 -7.61 -3.72
N LEU A 119 11.60 -6.67 -2.81
CA LEU A 119 12.34 -6.86 -1.58
C LEU A 119 11.35 -7.09 -0.43
N VAL A 120 11.47 -8.24 0.24
CA VAL A 120 10.63 -8.60 1.38
C VAL A 120 11.44 -8.47 2.66
N ALA A 121 10.98 -7.62 3.57
CA ALA A 121 11.52 -7.48 4.92
C ALA A 121 10.62 -8.22 5.92
N GLY A 122 10.97 -9.47 6.20
CA GLY A 122 10.28 -10.30 7.18
C GLY A 122 10.82 -10.02 8.58
N SER A 123 9.95 -9.68 9.53
CA SER A 123 10.28 -9.61 10.95
C SER A 123 9.40 -10.56 11.75
N PHE A 124 9.96 -11.71 12.12
CA PHE A 124 9.45 -12.56 13.19
C PHE A 124 10.63 -12.95 14.09
N GLY A 125 11.14 -11.98 14.86
CA GLY A 125 12.24 -12.20 15.83
C GLY A 125 13.18 -11.00 15.98
N PRO A 126 14.27 -11.13 16.75
CA PRO A 126 15.24 -10.05 16.98
C PRO A 126 16.06 -9.67 15.74
N LEU A 127 15.88 -10.37 14.62
CA LEU A 127 16.54 -10.10 13.35
C LEU A 127 15.47 -9.88 12.28
N THR A 128 15.58 -8.76 11.57
CA THR A 128 14.84 -8.52 10.33
C THR A 128 15.65 -9.09 9.18
N ASN A 129 15.12 -10.09 8.49
CA ASN A 129 15.76 -10.62 7.28
C ASN A 129 15.22 -9.87 6.07
N LEU A 130 16.13 -9.39 5.23
CA LEU A 130 15.82 -8.81 3.92
C LEU A 130 16.08 -9.87 2.86
N THR A 131 15.04 -10.27 2.13
CA THR A 131 15.13 -11.31 1.09
C THR A 131 14.55 -10.79 -0.21
N MET A 132 15.27 -11.03 -1.30
CA MET A 132 14.73 -10.81 -2.64
C MET A 132 13.70 -11.88 -2.97
N TRP A 133 12.53 -11.44 -3.44
CA TRP A 133 11.48 -12.31 -3.91
C TRP A 133 11.59 -12.49 -5.43
N ASP A 134 11.59 -13.75 -5.88
CA ASP A 134 11.80 -14.15 -7.28
C ASP A 134 10.63 -14.95 -7.90
N GLY A 135 9.59 -15.25 -7.12
CA GLY A 135 8.42 -15.97 -7.63
C GLY A 135 7.39 -15.06 -8.32
N PRO A 136 6.36 -15.64 -8.96
CA PRO A 136 5.31 -14.86 -9.62
C PRO A 136 4.51 -14.04 -8.61
N LEU A 137 3.95 -12.91 -9.05
CA LEU A 137 2.88 -12.20 -8.35
C LEU A 137 1.53 -12.77 -8.78
#